data_AF-A0A3D1TFB9-F1
#
_entry.id   AF-A0A3D1TFB9-F1
#
_cell.length_a   1.000
_cell.length_b   1.000
_cell.length_c   1.000
_cell.angle_alpha   90.00
_cell.angle_beta   90.00
_cell.angle_gamma   90.00
#
_symmetry.space_group_name_H-M   'P 1'
#
loop_
_entity.id
_entity.type
_entity.pdbx_description
1 polymer ?
#
loop_
_entity_poly.entity_id
_entity_poly.type
_entity_poly.pdbx_seq_one_letter_code
_entity_poly.pdbx_strand_id
1 'polypeptide(L)'
;MAKAIMDPEDVRNFANELGRIHDELQQNLTNLQAKFSALGETWEDQEHEKFAEEFRAGVKGLKRFLEFAGKQVPFLLRKAQRIEDYLKQR
;
A
#
# COMPACT_ATOMS: atom_id res chain seq x y z
N MET A 1 6.24 22.53 -23.64
CA MET A 1 5.57 22.47 -22.32
C MET A 1 4.69 21.24 -22.32
N ALA A 2 5.10 20.17 -21.62
CA ALA A 2 4.34 18.92 -21.61
C ALA A 2 3.07 19.11 -20.79
N LYS A 3 1.99 19.58 -21.44
CA LYS A 3 0.63 19.45 -20.91
C LYS A 3 0.34 17.95 -20.83
N ALA A 4 0.59 17.35 -19.68
CA ALA A 4 0.00 16.05 -19.39
C ALA A 4 -1.52 16.26 -19.42
N ILE A 5 -2.17 15.73 -20.47
CA ILE A 5 -3.61 15.52 -20.47
C ILE A 5 -3.81 14.41 -19.44
N MET A 6 -4.18 14.79 -18.24
CA MET A 6 -4.46 13.87 -17.15
C MET A 6 -5.97 13.82 -16.97
N ASP A 7 -6.56 12.65 -17.18
CA ASP A 7 -7.99 12.47 -16.95
C ASP A 7 -8.26 12.35 -15.44
N PRO A 8 -9.11 13.22 -14.86
CA PRO A 8 -9.45 13.12 -13.44
C PRO A 8 -10.16 11.80 -13.08
N GLU A 9 -10.87 11.16 -14.02
CA GLU A 9 -11.49 9.85 -13.81
C GLU A 9 -10.43 8.75 -13.68
N ASP A 10 -9.44 8.70 -14.58
CA ASP A 10 -8.34 7.71 -14.50
C ASP A 10 -7.60 7.81 -13.16
N VAL A 11 -7.33 9.04 -12.70
CA VAL A 11 -6.64 9.27 -11.42
C VAL A 11 -7.50 8.80 -10.24
N ARG A 12 -8.83 9.03 -10.28
CA ARG A 12 -9.76 8.52 -9.26
C ARG A 12 -9.80 7.00 -9.25
N ASN A 13 -9.95 6.38 -10.41
CA ASN A 13 -10.01 4.93 -10.56
C ASN A 13 -8.75 4.28 -9.99
N PHE A 14 -7.58 4.80 -10.34
CA PHE A 14 -6.32 4.32 -9.77
C PHE A 14 -6.21 4.55 -8.27
N ALA A 15 -6.62 5.72 -7.75
CA ALA A 15 -6.56 6.01 -6.32
C ALA A 15 -7.47 5.09 -5.50
N ASN A 16 -8.67 4.80 -6.01
CA ASN A 16 -9.61 3.87 -5.39
C ASN A 16 -9.05 2.44 -5.37
N GLU A 17 -8.47 2.00 -6.48
CA GLU A 17 -7.85 0.67 -6.56
C GLU A 17 -6.64 0.55 -5.63
N LEU A 18 -5.80 1.59 -5.57
CA LEU A 18 -4.68 1.67 -4.63
C LEU A 18 -5.16 1.59 -3.17
N GLY A 19 -6.28 2.24 -2.84
CA GLY A 19 -6.90 2.17 -1.51
C GLY A 19 -7.41 0.76 -1.19
N ARG A 20 -8.11 0.12 -2.12
CA ARG A 20 -8.60 -1.26 -1.96
C ARG A 20 -7.44 -2.23 -1.69
N ILE A 21 -6.38 -2.16 -2.52
CA ILE A 21 -5.19 -3.02 -2.36
C ILE A 21 -4.47 -2.73 -1.04
N HIS A 22 -4.39 -1.46 -0.64
CA HIS A 22 -3.81 -1.08 0.66
C HIS A 22 -4.52 -1.79 1.81
N ASP A 23 -5.85 -1.73 1.85
CA ASP A 23 -6.64 -2.29 2.95
C ASP A 23 -6.57 -3.82 2.97
N GLU A 24 -6.69 -4.46 1.80
CA GLU A 24 -6.55 -5.92 1.66
C GLU A 24 -5.15 -6.40 2.09
N LEU A 25 -4.11 -5.72 1.65
CA LEU A 25 -2.73 -6.07 2.00
C LEU A 25 -2.46 -5.85 3.49
N GLN A 26 -2.99 -4.79 4.08
CA GLN A 26 -2.86 -4.52 5.51
C GLN A 26 -3.51 -5.64 6.35
N GLN A 27 -4.73 -6.05 6.00
CA GLN A 27 -5.42 -7.15 6.67
C GLN A 27 -4.64 -8.47 6.56
N ASN A 28 -4.20 -8.80 5.34
CA ASN A 28 -3.43 -10.02 5.07
C ASN A 28 -2.09 -10.04 5.82
N LEU A 29 -1.41 -8.90 5.88
CA LEU A 29 -0.13 -8.77 6.57
C LEU A 29 -0.27 -8.93 8.09
N THR A 30 -1.35 -8.41 8.69
CA THR A 30 -1.67 -8.64 10.10
C THR A 30 -1.90 -10.12 10.39
N ASN A 31 -2.70 -10.79 9.56
CA ASN A 31 -2.98 -12.23 9.70
C ASN A 31 -1.70 -13.07 9.55
N LEU A 32 -0.83 -12.72 8.60
CA LEU A 32 0.43 -13.41 8.37
C LEU A 32 1.41 -13.23 9.55
N GLN A 33 1.49 -12.04 10.13
CA GLN A 33 2.30 -11.80 11.34
C GLN A 33 1.83 -12.64 12.52
N ALA A 34 0.52 -12.78 12.73
CA ALA A 34 -0.01 -13.65 13.79
C ALA A 34 0.38 -15.13 13.59
N LYS A 35 0.29 -15.63 12.34
CA LYS A 35 0.74 -16.99 12.01
C LYS A 35 2.25 -17.18 12.20
N PHE A 36 3.04 -16.18 11.84
CA PHE A 36 4.49 -16.19 12.07
C PHE A 36 4.83 -16.22 13.56
N SER A 37 4.11 -15.46 14.40
CA SER A 37 4.28 -15.52 15.85
C SER A 37 3.96 -16.91 16.42
N ALA A 38 2.85 -17.53 16.01
CA ALA A 38 2.47 -18.87 16.44
C ALA A 38 3.48 -19.95 15.97
N LEU A 39 4.06 -19.80 14.78
CA LEU A 39 5.11 -20.70 14.29
C LEU A 39 6.32 -20.72 15.24
N GLY A 40 6.71 -19.54 15.74
CA GLY A 40 7.82 -19.40 16.68
C GLY A 40 7.62 -20.11 18.01
N GLU A 41 6.39 -20.49 18.39
CA GLU A 41 6.12 -21.29 19.59
C GLU A 41 6.48 -22.78 19.41
N THR A 42 6.62 -23.23 18.15
CA THR A 42 6.84 -24.65 17.81
C THR A 42 8.14 -24.90 17.06
N TRP A 43 8.83 -23.83 16.64
CA TRP A 43 10.07 -23.90 15.88
C TRP A 43 11.08 -22.93 16.47
N GLU A 44 12.03 -23.46 17.25
CA GLU A 44 13.04 -22.69 17.98
C GLU A 44 14.45 -23.25 17.72
N ASP A 45 14.94 -23.05 16.49
CA ASP A 45 16.30 -23.41 16.11
C ASP A 45 16.98 -22.30 15.29
N GLN A 46 18.24 -22.51 14.92
CA GLN A 46 19.02 -21.55 14.13
C GLN A 46 18.44 -21.31 12.73
N GLU A 47 17.73 -22.29 12.14
CA GLU A 47 17.10 -22.13 10.83
C GLU A 47 15.87 -21.24 10.94
N HIS A 48 15.10 -21.37 12.01
CA HIS A 48 14.01 -20.44 12.33
C HIS A 48 14.53 -19.01 12.51
N GLU A 49 15.67 -18.80 13.18
CA GLU A 49 16.26 -17.46 13.33
C GLU A 49 16.62 -16.82 11.99
N LYS A 50 17.28 -17.57 11.08
CA LYS A 50 17.63 -17.09 9.73
C LYS A 50 16.37 -16.75 8.92
N PHE A 51 15.38 -17.65 8.93
CA PHE A 51 14.10 -17.41 8.27
C PHE A 51 13.39 -16.18 8.84
N ALA A 52 13.37 -16.02 10.16
CA ALA A 52 12.74 -14.91 10.85
C ALA A 52 13.36 -13.57 10.47
N GLU A 53 14.67 -13.51 10.25
CA GLU A 53 15.37 -12.32 9.79
C GLU A 53 14.88 -11.89 8.40
N GLU A 54 14.93 -12.79 7.42
CA GLU A 54 14.50 -12.52 6.04
C GLU A 54 13.00 -12.16 5.98
N PHE A 55 12.18 -12.89 6.72
CA PHE A 55 10.74 -12.63 6.82
C PHE A 55 10.46 -11.22 7.36
N ARG A 56 11.11 -10.82 8.46
CA ARG A 56 10.95 -9.47 9.04
C ARG A 56 11.43 -8.38 8.08
N ALA A 57 12.49 -8.63 7.32
CA ALA A 57 12.97 -7.69 6.29
C ALA A 57 11.92 -7.49 5.18
N GLY A 58 11.29 -8.57 4.69
CA GLY A 58 10.19 -8.51 3.73
C GLY A 58 8.98 -7.75 4.27
N VAL A 59 8.55 -8.07 5.50
CA VAL A 59 7.45 -7.36 6.18
C VAL A 59 7.73 -5.86 6.31
N LYS A 60 8.97 -5.46 6.61
CA LYS A 60 9.37 -4.05 6.69
C LYS A 60 9.20 -3.33 5.35
N GLY A 61 9.52 -3.99 4.23
CA GLY A 61 9.28 -3.45 2.88
C GLY A 61 7.79 -3.22 2.61
N LEU A 62 6.95 -4.21 2.95
CA LEU A 62 5.50 -4.11 2.80
C LEU A 62 4.90 -3.00 3.68
N LYS A 63 5.35 -2.85 4.93
CA LYS A 63 4.91 -1.76 5.81
C LYS A 63 5.22 -0.38 5.22
N ARG A 64 6.41 -0.20 4.63
CA ARG A 64 6.76 1.06 3.93
C ARG A 64 5.85 1.34 2.74
N PHE A 65 5.50 0.31 1.98
CA PHE A 65 4.54 0.45 0.87
C PHE A 65 3.15 0.85 1.38
N LEU A 66 2.65 0.22 2.44
CA LEU A 66 1.36 0.57 3.04
C LEU A 66 1.34 2.03 3.51
N GLU A 67 2.38 2.48 4.23
CA GLU A 67 2.52 3.89 4.63
C GLU A 67 2.52 4.86 3.44
N PHE A 68 3.19 4.48 2.36
CA PHE A 68 3.20 5.26 1.12
C PHE A 68 1.79 5.32 0.51
N ALA A 69 1.16 4.17 0.28
CA ALA A 69 -0.17 4.07 -0.32
C ALA A 69 -1.21 4.85 0.48
N GLY A 70 -1.24 4.70 1.81
CA GLY A 70 -2.14 5.46 2.69
C GLY A 70 -1.99 6.98 2.59
N LYS A 71 -0.78 7.50 2.29
CA LYS A 71 -0.55 8.92 2.02
C LYS A 71 -0.94 9.34 0.60
N GLN A 72 -0.72 8.46 -0.39
CA GLN A 72 -0.94 8.77 -1.80
C GLN A 72 -2.41 8.74 -2.21
N VAL A 73 -3.22 7.81 -1.69
CA VAL A 73 -4.65 7.72 -2.00
C VAL A 73 -5.36 9.08 -1.84
N PRO A 74 -5.33 9.75 -0.66
CA PRO A 74 -5.99 11.04 -0.51
C PRO A 74 -5.32 12.17 -1.32
N PHE A 75 -4.02 12.07 -1.60
CA PHE A 75 -3.33 13.03 -2.46
C PHE A 75 -3.84 12.95 -3.91
N LEU A 76 -3.96 11.74 -4.46
CA LEU A 76 -4.43 11.49 -5.82
C LEU A 76 -5.90 11.90 -5.99
N LEU A 77 -6.76 11.59 -5.02
CA LEU A 77 -8.15 12.03 -5.02
C LEU A 77 -8.28 13.56 -5.05
N ARG A 78 -7.51 14.27 -4.21
CA ARG A 78 -7.46 15.75 -4.24
C ARG A 78 -6.91 16.29 -5.57
N LYS A 79 -5.94 15.60 -6.16
CA LYS A 79 -5.37 15.99 -7.46
C LYS A 79 -6.39 15.85 -8.59
N ALA A 80 -7.14 14.73 -8.62
CA ALA A 80 -8.23 14.53 -9.56
C ALA A 80 -9.31 15.62 -9.44
N GLN A 81 -9.72 15.95 -8.20
CA GLN A 81 -10.70 17.01 -7.97
C GLN A 81 -10.26 18.36 -8.54
N ARG A 82 -9.00 18.77 -8.29
CA ARG A 82 -8.47 20.03 -8.81
C ARG A 82 -8.42 20.09 -10.33
N ILE A 83 -8.14 18.96 -10.98
CA ILE A 83 -8.13 18.86 -12.45
C ILE A 83 -9.55 19.01 -12.98
N GLU A 84 -10.53 18.34 -12.36
CA GLU A 84 -11.93 18.45 -12.74
C GLU A 84 -12.45 19.88 -12.56
N ASP A 85 -12.14 20.55 -11.45
CA ASP A 85 -12.54 21.93 -11.20
C ASP A 85 -11.98 22.88 -12.26
N TYR A 86 -10.72 22.68 -12.67
CA TYR A 86 -10.09 23.45 -13.73
C TYR A 86 -10.74 23.23 -15.10
N LEU A 87 -11.12 21.98 -15.42
CA LEU A 87 -11.82 21.65 -16.66
C LEU A 87 -13.24 22.24 -16.71
N LYS A 88 -13.93 22.33 -15.57
CA LYS A 88 -15.27 22.95 -15.46
C LYS A 88 -15.27 24.48 -15.60
N GLN A 89 -14.15 25.13 -15.28
CA GLN A 89 -14.00 26.60 -15.36
C GLN A 89 -13.62 27.10 -16.77
N ARG A 90 -13.37 26.19 -17.72
CA ARG A 90 -12.94 26.49 -19.08
C ARG A 90 -14.06 26.24 -20.08
#